data_AF-A0A973MRF8-F1
#
_entry.id   AF-A0A973MRF8-F1
#
_cell.length_a   1.000
_cell.length_b   1.000
_cell.length_c   1.000
_cell.angle_alpha   90.00
_cell.angle_beta   90.00
_cell.angle_gamma   90.00
#
_symmetry.space_group_name_H-M   'P 1'
#
loop_
_entity.id
_entity.type
_entity.pdbx_description
1 polymer ?
#
loop_
_entity_poly.entity_id
_entity_poly.type
_entity_poly.pdbx_seq_one_letter_code
_entity_poly.pdbx_strand_id
1 'polypeptide(L)'
;MMTNHAAGPTTDLSPDQIERLDDEIIALLARRRAMAQELPPPARARAADPAFAETVRGITGRYRRELGGAGELVARAVMVLCDPSRDI
;
A
#
# COMPACT_ATOMS: atom_id res chain seq x y z
N MET A 1 -27.33 -17.69 30.91
CA MET A 1 -26.51 -18.21 29.81
C MET A 1 -25.15 -17.52 29.92
N MET A 2 -24.12 -18.21 30.41
CA MET A 2 -22.77 -17.65 30.52
C MET A 2 -22.16 -17.64 29.12
N THR A 3 -21.93 -16.47 28.54
CA THR A 3 -20.99 -16.34 27.42
C THR A 3 -19.59 -16.40 28.00
N ASN A 4 -18.98 -17.56 27.83
CA ASN A 4 -17.57 -17.79 28.10
C ASN A 4 -16.76 -16.83 27.20
N HIS A 5 -16.42 -15.64 27.70
CA HIS A 5 -15.33 -14.86 27.13
C HIS A 5 -14.04 -15.61 27.49
N ALA A 6 -13.71 -16.60 26.66
CA ALA A 6 -12.34 -17.04 26.53
C ALA A 6 -11.55 -15.80 26.11
N ALA A 7 -10.93 -15.16 27.10
CA ALA A 7 -9.82 -14.25 26.88
C ALA A 7 -8.75 -15.10 26.17
N GLY A 8 -8.75 -15.04 24.83
CA GLY A 8 -7.62 -15.51 24.05
C GLY A 8 -6.37 -14.83 24.59
N PRO A 9 -5.21 -15.52 24.59
CA PRO A 9 -4.00 -14.96 25.18
C PRO A 9 -3.77 -13.60 24.54
N THR A 10 -3.80 -12.55 25.35
CA THR A 10 -3.27 -11.24 25.00
C THR A 10 -1.83 -11.50 24.64
N THR A 11 -1.56 -11.70 23.35
CA THR A 11 -0.20 -11.68 22.84
C THR A 11 0.20 -10.25 23.09
N ASP A 12 1.00 -10.01 24.13
CA ASP A 12 1.43 -8.68 24.52
C ASP A 12 1.98 -8.00 23.28
N LEU A 13 1.24 -7.00 22.79
CA LEU A 13 1.62 -6.22 21.62
C LEU A 13 2.91 -5.50 21.99
N SER A 14 4.04 -6.00 21.48
CA SER A 14 5.37 -5.46 21.75
C SER A 14 5.81 -4.54 20.63
N PRO A 15 6.66 -3.53 20.91
CA PRO A 15 7.30 -2.71 19.87
C PRO A 15 7.97 -3.57 18.78
N ASP A 16 8.63 -4.67 19.17
CA ASP A 16 9.28 -5.63 18.27
C ASP A 16 8.32 -6.30 17.27
N GLN A 17 7.01 -6.37 17.56
CA GLN A 17 6.02 -6.85 16.60
C GLN A 17 5.66 -5.80 15.56
N ILE A 18 5.66 -4.52 15.96
CA ILE A 18 5.42 -3.40 15.05
C ILE A 18 6.61 -3.26 14.10
N GLU A 19 7.84 -3.34 14.61
CA GLU A 19 9.06 -3.28 13.78
C GLU A 19 9.08 -4.40 12.72
N ARG A 20 8.76 -5.63 13.11
CA ARG A 20 8.65 -6.74 12.14
C ARG A 20 7.54 -6.54 11.12
N LEU A 21 6.43 -5.92 11.51
CA LEU A 21 5.36 -5.58 10.56
C LEU A 21 5.84 -4.51 9.59
N ASP A 22 6.62 -3.54 10.04
CA ASP A 22 7.23 -2.53 9.16
C ASP A 22 8.21 -3.18 8.17
N ASP A 23 9.02 -4.15 8.59
CA ASP A 23 9.88 -4.94 7.70
C ASP A 23 9.07 -5.66 6.62
N GLU A 24 7.95 -6.29 7.00
CA GLU A 24 7.03 -6.93 6.05
C GLU A 24 6.43 -5.93 5.07
N ILE A 25 6.00 -4.75 5.56
CA ILE A 25 5.48 -3.66 4.71
C ILE A 25 6.55 -3.20 3.73
N ILE A 26 7.79 -2.98 4.18
CA ILE A 26 8.91 -2.54 3.34
C ILE A 26 9.19 -3.59 2.25
N ALA A 27 9.23 -4.88 2.60
CA ALA A 27 9.44 -5.95 1.64
C ALA A 27 8.32 -6.02 0.58
N LEU A 28 7.06 -5.85 1.00
CA LEU A 28 5.92 -5.81 0.09
C LEU A 28 5.97 -4.61 -0.85
N LEU A 29 6.38 -3.44 -0.33
CA LEU A 29 6.55 -2.22 -1.14
C LEU A 29 7.68 -2.36 -2.15
N ALA A 30 8.81 -2.94 -1.76
CA ALA A 30 9.93 -3.23 -2.66
C ALA A 30 9.52 -4.18 -3.78
N ARG A 31 8.78 -5.26 -3.45
CA ARG A 31 8.25 -6.20 -4.45
C ARG A 31 7.25 -5.51 -5.40
N ARG A 32 6.34 -4.70 -4.87
CA ARG A 32 5.39 -3.93 -5.69
C ARG A 32 6.11 -3.00 -6.66
N ARG A 33 7.20 -2.37 -6.21
CA ARG A 33 8.04 -1.51 -7.05
C ARG A 33 8.71 -2.31 -8.17
N ALA A 34 9.34 -3.44 -7.85
CA ALA A 34 9.99 -4.29 -8.85
C ALA A 34 8.99 -4.71 -9.94
N MET A 35 7.79 -5.17 -9.54
CA MET A 35 6.73 -5.49 -10.49
C MET A 35 6.29 -4.31 -11.35
N ALA A 36 6.25 -3.09 -10.78
CA ALA A 36 5.90 -1.89 -11.53
C ALA A 36 6.99 -1.48 -12.54
N GLN A 37 8.26 -1.78 -12.26
CA GLN A 37 9.39 -1.53 -13.17
C GLN A 37 9.43 -2.49 -14.35
N GLU A 38 8.86 -3.69 -14.21
CA GLU A 38 8.73 -4.65 -15.31
C GLU A 38 7.61 -4.28 -16.30
N LEU A 39 6.70 -3.38 -15.92
CA LEU A 39 5.62 -2.93 -16.79
C LEU A 39 6.14 -2.01 -17.90
N PRO A 40 5.61 -2.11 -19.12
CA PRO A 40 5.98 -1.20 -20.18
C PRO A 40 5.63 0.25 -19.81
N PRO A 41 6.42 1.23 -20.27
CA PRO A 41 6.06 2.63 -20.09
C PRO A 41 4.70 2.91 -20.74
N PRO A 42 3.89 3.79 -20.14
CA PRO A 42 2.57 4.09 -20.68
C PRO A 42 2.67 4.67 -22.10
N ALA A 43 1.73 4.27 -22.97
CA ALA A 43 1.72 4.67 -24.38
C ALA A 43 1.55 6.19 -24.59
N ARG A 44 1.11 6.92 -23.56
CA ARG A 44 0.97 8.38 -23.50
C ARG A 44 1.56 8.88 -22.20
N ALA A 45 1.86 10.18 -22.15
CA ALA A 45 2.16 10.83 -20.89
C ALA A 45 1.02 10.54 -19.89
N ARG A 46 1.36 10.05 -18.69
CA ARG A 46 0.40 9.59 -17.67
C ARG A 46 -0.71 10.58 -17.35
N ALA A 47 -0.38 11.87 -17.33
CA ALA A 47 -1.34 12.95 -17.08
C ALA A 47 -2.43 13.06 -18.16
N ALA A 48 -2.16 12.55 -19.37
CA ALA A 48 -3.06 12.56 -20.51
C ALA A 48 -3.66 11.17 -20.82
N ASP A 49 -3.40 10.15 -19.98
CA ASP A 49 -3.95 8.80 -20.12
C ASP A 49 -5.18 8.62 -19.20
N PRO A 50 -6.41 8.57 -19.75
CA PRO A 50 -7.62 8.37 -18.94
C PRO A 50 -7.66 7.04 -18.19
N ALA A 51 -7.07 5.98 -18.75
CA ALA A 51 -7.02 4.67 -18.11
C ALA A 51 -6.06 4.69 -16.92
N PHE A 52 -4.93 5.40 -17.06
CA PHE A 52 -4.02 5.66 -15.94
C PHE A 52 -4.71 6.47 -14.84
N ALA A 53 -5.41 7.56 -15.21
CA ALA A 53 -6.13 8.39 -14.24
C ALA A 53 -7.22 7.60 -13.48
N GLU A 54 -7.95 6.71 -14.17
CA GLU A 54 -8.95 5.84 -13.53
C GLU A 54 -8.30 4.81 -12.61
N THR A 55 -7.19 4.21 -13.02
CA THR A 55 -6.41 3.28 -12.19
C THR A 55 -5.93 3.96 -10.91
N VAL A 56 -5.38 5.17 -11.01
CA VAL A 56 -4.94 5.98 -9.87
C VAL A 56 -6.10 6.31 -8.93
N ARG A 57 -7.27 6.70 -9.47
CA ARG A 57 -8.48 6.93 -8.66
C ARG A 57 -8.92 5.66 -7.94
N GLY A 58 -8.95 4.52 -8.63
CA GLY A 58 -9.32 3.23 -8.05
C GLY A 58 -8.39 2.79 -6.91
N ILE A 59 -7.08 2.91 -7.11
CA ILE A 59 -6.08 2.60 -6.09
C ILE A 59 -6.24 3.54 -4.89
N THR A 60 -6.28 4.85 -5.12
CA THR A 60 -6.42 5.85 -4.05
C THR A 60 -7.71 5.65 -3.26
N GLY A 61 -8.81 5.36 -3.96
CA GLY A 61 -10.11 5.06 -3.33
C GLY A 61 -10.09 3.79 -2.48
N ARG A 62 -9.33 2.76 -2.88
CA ARG A 62 -9.11 1.55 -2.06
C ARG A 62 -8.36 1.90 -0.78
N TYR A 63 -7.21 2.56 -0.88
CA TYR A 63 -6.43 2.95 0.30
C TYR A 63 -7.24 3.85 1.25
N ARG A 64 -8.02 4.79 0.73
CA ARG A 64 -8.90 5.65 1.55
C ARG A 64 -9.99 4.86 2.28
N ARG A 65 -10.56 3.83 1.64
CA ARG A 65 -11.58 2.97 2.25
C ARG A 65 -11.02 2.13 3.39
N GLU A 66 -9.82 1.57 3.20
CA GLU A 66 -9.22 0.66 4.17
C GLU A 66 -8.46 1.38 5.29
N LEU A 67 -7.83 2.53 5.01
CA LEU A 67 -6.95 3.24 5.96
C LEU A 67 -7.50 4.61 6.38
N GLY A 68 -8.73 4.95 6.00
CA GLY A 68 -9.36 6.22 6.30
C GLY A 68 -8.64 7.43 5.69
N GLY A 69 -8.64 8.56 6.38
CA GLY A 69 -8.09 9.83 5.88
C GLY A 69 -6.59 9.78 5.52
N ALA A 70 -5.81 8.97 6.23
CA ALA A 70 -4.39 8.77 5.94
C ALA A 70 -4.15 7.91 4.68
N GLY A 71 -5.14 7.14 4.25
CA GLY A 71 -5.01 6.25 3.09
C GLY A 71 -4.66 6.97 1.80
N GLU A 72 -5.15 8.19 1.61
CA GLU A 72 -4.79 8.98 0.43
C GLU A 72 -3.31 9.34 0.41
N LEU A 73 -2.73 9.68 1.57
CA LEU A 73 -1.30 9.97 1.68
C LEU A 73 -0.46 8.74 1.38
N VAL A 74 -0.84 7.58 1.94
CA VAL A 74 -0.15 6.31 1.69
C VAL A 74 -0.24 5.94 0.20
N ALA A 75 -1.41 6.06 -0.42
CA ALA A 75 -1.58 5.77 -1.85
C ALA A 75 -0.63 6.63 -2.71
N ARG A 76 -0.53 7.93 -2.41
CA ARG A 76 0.38 8.85 -3.13
C ARG A 76 1.84 8.46 -2.95
N ALA A 77 2.26 8.16 -1.72
CA ALA A 77 3.64 7.71 -1.45
C ALA A 77 3.96 6.42 -2.22
N VAL A 78 3.05 5.45 -2.20
CA VAL A 78 3.21 4.16 -2.91
C VAL A 78 3.26 4.35 -4.43
N MET A 79 2.45 5.25 -5.00
CA MET A 79 2.49 5.57 -6.43
C MET A 79 3.81 6.22 -6.84
N VAL A 80 4.32 7.16 -6.04
CA VAL A 80 5.63 7.81 -6.26
C VAL A 80 6.77 6.81 -6.14
N LEU A 81 6.73 5.93 -5.14
CA LEU A 81 7.75 4.88 -4.93
C LEU A 81 7.84 3.94 -6.13
N CYS A 82 6.70 3.60 -6.73
CA CYS A 82 6.61 2.64 -7.83
C CYS A 82 6.65 3.30 -9.20
N ASP A 83 7.09 4.56 -9.30
CA ASP A 83 7.27 5.23 -10.58
C ASP A 83 8.50 4.63 -11.31
N PRO A 84 8.35 3.94 -12.45
CA PRO A 84 9.46 3.38 -13.22
C PRO A 84 10.40 4.44 -13.80
N SER A 85 10.01 5.71 -13.85
CA SER A 85 10.86 6.81 -14.33
C SER A 85 11.74 7.42 -13.22
N ARG A 86 11.62 6.95 -11.97
CA ARG A 86 12.54 7.32 -10.91
C ARG A 86 13.74 6.38 -10.89
N ASP A 87 14.88 6.90 -11.33
CA ASP A 87 16.19 6.35 -10.97
C ASP A 87 16.38 6.43 -9.45
N ILE A 88 16.99 5.39 -8.87
CA ILE A 88 17.38 5.32 -7.45
C ILE A 88 18.85 5.62 -7.35
#